data_AF-A0A7Y8M9E8-F1
#
_entry.id   AF-A0A7Y8M9E8-F1
#
_cell.length_a   1.000
_cell.length_b   1.000
_cell.length_c   1.000
_cell.angle_alpha   90.00
_cell.angle_beta   90.00
_cell.angle_gamma   90.00
#
_symmetry.space_group_name_H-M   'P 1'
#
loop_
_entity.id
_entity.type
_entity.pdbx_description
1 polymer ?
#
loop_
_entity_poly.entity_id
_entity_poly.type
_entity_poly.pdbx_seq_one_letter_code
_entity_poly.pdbx_strand_id
1 'polypeptide(L)'
;MSKIFRPGSLSLQLAAAVVTLSVWSAPSAMADGGYGGQIEVSAKARAQLDAARKEVISKYGTPEKARAAGWRRPNSSTPTMGEHWGNRDLLDSPDLDPSKPEVLMFAPLQGELKLVGASWIKRQPKEDPVPDLFDGMEAMWHRHDAEDPLNRALADVARTEGGPRRTSADGIVMNHLWFIPAQDGEFTGHNHWLPFMDAGLPIPPDSVKGELLGQAALALGEVNGSAFIVTGTYDALPKAAQEEVDELRSEIEALVPDYLASHQADDRSTMVAVLGEMGAFWTDIRAIHSRELSPERAKLLDVAYGNMLSGHEHSPGGHP
;
A
#
# COMPACT_ATOMS: atom_id res chain seq x y z
N MET A 1 13.97 20.21 -43.34
CA MET A 1 13.14 20.20 -42.11
C MET A 1 12.46 18.85 -42.02
N SER A 2 13.13 17.88 -41.40
CA SER A 2 12.61 16.52 -41.20
C SER A 2 11.77 16.49 -39.93
N LYS A 3 10.52 16.04 -40.04
CA LYS A 3 9.68 15.66 -38.89
C LYS A 3 9.97 14.20 -38.58
N ILE A 4 10.50 13.96 -37.39
CA ILE A 4 10.71 12.62 -36.82
C ILE A 4 9.38 12.11 -36.30
N PHE A 5 8.92 11.00 -36.87
CA PHE A 5 7.85 10.14 -36.38
C PHE A 5 8.35 9.42 -35.12
N ARG A 6 7.58 9.41 -34.03
CA ARG A 6 7.72 8.42 -32.95
C ARG A 6 6.64 7.34 -33.16
N PRO A 7 6.97 6.04 -33.20
CA PRO A 7 5.98 4.97 -32.98
C PRO A 7 5.63 5.00 -31.48
N GLY A 8 4.43 4.70 -30.99
CA GLY A 8 3.42 3.76 -31.43
C GLY A 8 3.11 2.91 -30.20
N SER A 9 2.12 3.32 -29.41
CA SER A 9 1.58 2.55 -28.29
C SER A 9 1.09 1.21 -28.84
N LEU A 10 1.75 0.10 -28.49
CA LEU A 10 1.25 -1.23 -28.80
C LEU A 10 0.06 -1.50 -27.87
N SER A 11 -1.14 -1.30 -28.43
CA SER A 11 -2.35 -1.90 -27.91
C SER A 11 -2.24 -3.42 -28.05
N LEU A 12 -1.90 -4.12 -26.96
CA LEU A 12 -2.19 -5.54 -26.86
C LEU A 12 -3.69 -5.68 -26.61
N GLN A 13 -4.45 -5.91 -27.69
CA GLN A 13 -5.76 -6.53 -27.61
C GLN A 13 -5.57 -8.00 -27.22
N LEU A 14 -5.65 -8.32 -25.92
CA LEU A 14 -5.81 -9.70 -25.47
C LEU A 14 -7.29 -10.01 -25.28
N ALA A 15 -7.67 -11.17 -25.82
CA ALA A 15 -9.03 -11.66 -25.95
C ALA A 15 -9.79 -11.70 -24.62
N ALA A 16 -11.04 -11.25 -24.66
CA ALA A 16 -12.00 -11.40 -23.58
C ALA A 16 -12.27 -12.90 -23.32
N ALA A 17 -11.64 -13.44 -22.28
CA ALA A 17 -12.13 -14.64 -21.62
C ALA A 17 -13.19 -14.19 -20.60
N VAL A 18 -14.46 -14.46 -20.91
CA VAL A 18 -15.57 -14.32 -19.97
C VAL A 18 -15.34 -15.36 -18.85
N VAL A 19 -14.71 -14.93 -17.75
CA VAL A 19 -14.71 -15.70 -16.51
C VAL A 19 -15.98 -15.30 -15.76
N THR A 20 -16.90 -16.24 -15.68
CA THR A 20 -18.10 -16.15 -14.83
C THR A 20 -17.71 -15.82 -13.39
N LEU A 21 -18.33 -14.79 -12.81
CA LEU A 21 -18.27 -14.50 -11.38
C LEU A 21 -18.82 -15.70 -10.59
N SER A 22 -17.91 -16.57 -10.15
CA SER A 22 -18.17 -17.44 -9.02
C SER A 22 -18.07 -16.59 -7.77
N VAL A 23 -19.12 -16.61 -6.95
CA VAL A 23 -19.14 -16.01 -5.61
C VAL A 23 -18.03 -16.67 -4.79
N TRP A 24 -16.95 -15.95 -4.49
CA TRP A 24 -15.91 -16.44 -3.59
C TRP A 24 -16.45 -16.42 -2.16
N SER A 25 -16.90 -17.58 -1.69
CA SER A 25 -16.92 -17.89 -0.27
C SER A 25 -15.56 -18.51 0.04
N ALA A 26 -14.61 -17.72 0.54
CA ALA A 26 -13.34 -18.27 1.01
C ALA A 26 -13.57 -18.98 2.35
N PRO A 27 -13.24 -20.28 2.49
CA PRO A 27 -13.19 -20.92 3.78
C PRO A 27 -11.98 -20.38 4.56
N SER A 28 -12.19 -19.98 5.80
CA SER A 28 -11.13 -19.69 6.76
C SER A 28 -10.32 -20.97 6.99
N ALA A 29 -9.07 -21.00 6.53
CA ALA A 29 -8.13 -22.06 6.85
C ALA A 29 -6.93 -21.45 7.59
N MET A 30 -6.78 -21.89 8.84
CA MET A 30 -5.65 -21.61 9.72
C MET A 30 -4.39 -22.31 9.23
N ALA A 31 -3.23 -21.64 9.29
CA ALA A 31 -1.92 -22.29 9.47
C ALA A 31 -0.85 -21.30 9.98
N ASP A 32 -0.11 -21.78 10.97
CA ASP A 32 0.96 -21.13 11.75
C ASP A 32 2.17 -20.61 10.95
N GLY A 33 2.82 -19.59 11.53
CA GLY A 33 4.28 -19.44 11.46
C GLY A 33 4.81 -18.23 10.70
N GLY A 34 4.81 -17.07 11.37
CA GLY A 34 5.51 -15.85 11.01
C GLY A 34 5.07 -14.74 11.97
N TYR A 35 5.98 -13.94 12.51
CA TYR A 35 5.66 -12.88 13.48
C TYR A 35 4.78 -11.78 12.84
N GLY A 36 3.49 -12.04 12.92
CA GLY A 36 2.33 -11.27 12.50
C GLY A 36 1.15 -12.06 13.06
N GLY A 37 1.13 -12.23 14.39
CA GLY A 37 0.12 -13.06 15.05
C GLY A 37 -1.25 -12.59 14.60
N GLN A 38 -2.06 -13.50 14.05
CA GLN A 38 -3.45 -13.20 13.76
C GLN A 38 -4.04 -12.58 15.02
N ILE A 39 -4.34 -11.29 14.97
CA ILE A 39 -4.96 -10.59 16.10
C ILE A 39 -6.26 -11.35 16.35
N GLU A 40 -6.39 -11.97 17.52
CA GLU A 40 -7.62 -12.67 17.88
C GLU A 40 -8.74 -11.64 17.99
N VAL A 41 -9.55 -11.53 16.95
CA VAL A 41 -10.68 -10.61 16.91
C VAL A 41 -11.87 -11.26 17.60
N SER A 42 -12.31 -10.68 18.72
CA SER A 42 -13.52 -11.12 19.41
C SER A 42 -14.74 -11.04 18.47
N ALA A 43 -15.78 -11.85 18.71
CA ALA A 43 -17.01 -11.79 17.90
C ALA A 43 -17.66 -10.40 17.93
N LYS A 44 -17.51 -9.67 19.06
CA LYS A 44 -17.99 -8.29 19.20
C LYS A 44 -17.17 -7.32 18.35
N ALA A 45 -15.85 -7.39 18.42
CA ALA A 45 -14.95 -6.58 17.59
C ALA A 45 -15.20 -6.84 16.10
N ARG A 46 -15.35 -8.11 15.71
CA ARG A 46 -15.70 -8.51 14.34
C ARG A 46 -16.96 -7.82 13.85
N ALA A 47 -18.03 -7.85 14.65
CA ALA A 47 -19.29 -7.19 14.30
C ALA A 47 -19.15 -5.66 14.17
N GLN A 48 -18.33 -5.03 15.02
CA GLN A 48 -18.05 -3.60 14.93
C GLN A 48 -17.26 -3.24 13.66
N LEU A 49 -16.23 -4.03 13.32
CA LEU A 49 -15.42 -3.85 12.12
C LEU A 49 -16.26 -4.03 10.85
N ASP A 50 -17.12 -5.05 10.80
CA ASP A 50 -18.01 -5.28 9.65
C ASP A 50 -19.05 -4.16 9.50
N ALA A 51 -19.58 -3.64 10.61
CA ALA A 51 -20.47 -2.49 10.58
C ALA A 51 -19.75 -1.22 10.08
N ALA A 52 -18.55 -0.95 10.57
CA ALA A 52 -17.71 0.16 10.11
C ALA A 52 -17.39 0.05 8.61
N ARG A 53 -16.89 -1.11 8.17
CA ARG A 53 -16.60 -1.41 6.75
C ARG A 53 -17.81 -1.15 5.87
N LYS A 54 -18.98 -1.70 6.23
CA LYS A 54 -20.23 -1.52 5.47
C LYS A 54 -20.64 -0.05 5.37
N GLU A 55 -20.55 0.67 6.47
CA GLU A 55 -20.94 2.09 6.53
C GLU A 55 -20.00 2.97 5.69
N VAL A 56 -18.69 2.77 5.83
CA VAL A 56 -17.66 3.48 5.07
C VAL A 56 -17.81 3.22 3.57
N ILE A 57 -17.97 1.96 3.15
CA ILE A 57 -18.18 1.61 1.73
C ILE A 57 -19.47 2.26 1.20
N SER A 58 -20.56 2.19 1.95
CA SER A 58 -21.86 2.77 1.53
C SER A 58 -21.75 4.29 1.29
N LYS A 59 -21.14 5.00 2.24
CA LYS A 59 -21.04 6.46 2.24
C LYS A 59 -19.93 6.99 1.34
N TYR A 60 -18.79 6.31 1.26
CA TYR A 60 -17.55 6.86 0.69
C TYR A 60 -16.88 5.96 -0.36
N GLY A 61 -17.49 4.83 -0.73
CA GLY A 61 -16.89 3.79 -1.59
C GLY A 61 -16.49 4.18 -3.02
N THR A 62 -16.66 5.44 -3.41
CA THR A 62 -16.24 5.99 -4.71
C THR A 62 -15.46 7.28 -4.52
N PRO A 63 -14.48 7.60 -5.38
CA PRO A 63 -13.76 8.87 -5.32
C PRO A 63 -14.66 10.11 -5.30
N GLU A 64 -15.79 10.09 -6.00
CA GLU A 64 -16.75 11.21 -6.05
C GLU A 64 -17.38 11.46 -4.67
N LYS A 65 -17.90 10.40 -4.04
CA LYS A 65 -18.48 10.44 -2.70
C LYS A 65 -17.45 10.87 -1.65
N ALA A 66 -16.24 10.32 -1.69
CA ALA A 66 -15.16 10.69 -0.77
C ALA A 66 -14.83 12.20 -0.87
N ARG A 67 -14.68 12.73 -2.10
CA ARG A 67 -14.44 14.18 -2.32
C ARG A 67 -15.57 15.05 -1.79
N ALA A 68 -16.81 14.68 -2.13
CA ALA A 68 -18.00 15.40 -1.70
C ALA A 68 -18.12 15.45 -0.17
N ALA A 69 -17.60 14.43 0.51
CA ALA A 69 -17.63 14.34 1.97
C ALA A 69 -16.37 14.88 2.67
N GLY A 70 -15.42 15.46 1.93
CA GLY A 70 -14.29 16.20 2.51
C GLY A 70 -12.91 15.54 2.38
N TRP A 71 -12.82 14.28 1.93
CA TRP A 71 -11.53 13.63 1.69
C TRP A 71 -10.84 14.24 0.47
N ARG A 72 -9.50 14.32 0.53
CA ARG A 72 -8.66 14.88 -0.52
C ARG A 72 -7.71 13.82 -1.04
N ARG A 73 -7.64 13.72 -2.37
CA ARG A 73 -6.72 12.83 -3.06
C ARG A 73 -5.28 13.26 -2.76
N PRO A 74 -4.38 12.33 -2.44
CA PRO A 74 -2.95 12.63 -2.42
C PRO A 74 -2.47 12.95 -3.85
N ASN A 75 -1.24 13.44 -3.96
CA ASN A 75 -0.57 13.55 -5.26
C ASN A 75 0.09 12.21 -5.68
N SER A 76 -0.27 11.09 -5.04
CA SER A 76 0.53 9.87 -5.08
C SER A 76 -0.13 8.59 -4.57
N SER A 77 0.48 7.43 -4.87
CA SER A 77 0.03 6.09 -4.45
C SER A 77 1.21 5.25 -3.96
N THR A 78 1.11 4.57 -2.82
CA THR A 78 2.16 3.64 -2.36
C THR A 78 1.87 2.24 -2.93
N PRO A 79 2.84 1.54 -3.56
CA PRO A 79 2.56 0.29 -4.28
C PRO A 79 1.73 -0.73 -3.51
N THR A 80 2.04 -0.91 -2.23
CA THR A 80 1.44 -1.94 -1.36
C THR A 80 0.37 -1.39 -0.42
N MET A 81 -0.03 -0.13 -0.58
CA MET A 81 -1.04 0.53 0.27
C MET A 81 -2.11 1.32 -0.52
N GLY A 82 -1.83 1.68 -1.77
CA GLY A 82 -2.66 2.56 -2.59
C GLY A 82 -2.50 4.05 -2.27
N GLU A 83 -3.48 4.82 -2.71
CA GLU A 83 -3.66 6.25 -2.45
C GLU A 83 -4.31 6.46 -1.07
N HIS A 84 -3.63 7.21 -0.20
CA HIS A 84 -4.14 7.61 1.11
C HIS A 84 -4.84 8.95 1.03
N TRP A 85 -6.16 8.93 0.86
CA TRP A 85 -6.99 10.11 0.81
C TRP A 85 -7.26 10.58 2.24
N GLY A 86 -6.77 11.77 2.61
CA GLY A 86 -6.90 12.30 3.97
C GLY A 86 -8.10 13.24 4.14
N ASN A 87 -8.70 13.25 5.32
CA ASN A 87 -9.68 14.25 5.74
C ASN A 87 -9.15 15.03 6.94
N ARG A 88 -8.79 16.30 6.71
CA ARG A 88 -8.14 17.14 7.72
C ARG A 88 -9.06 17.47 8.89
N ASP A 89 -10.35 17.70 8.63
CA ASP A 89 -11.30 18.05 9.68
C ASP A 89 -11.48 16.89 10.67
N LEU A 90 -11.35 15.64 10.20
CA LEU A 90 -11.37 14.45 11.05
C LEU A 90 -10.04 14.25 11.79
N LEU A 91 -8.90 14.47 11.13
CA LEU A 91 -7.58 14.43 11.80
C LEU A 91 -7.46 15.42 12.96
N ASP A 92 -8.25 16.49 12.91
CA ASP A 92 -8.28 17.57 13.89
C ASP A 92 -9.33 17.33 14.98
N SER A 93 -10.20 16.34 14.79
CA SER A 93 -11.22 15.94 15.74
C SER A 93 -10.58 15.27 16.96
N PRO A 94 -11.00 15.63 18.19
CA PRO A 94 -10.60 14.88 19.38
C PRO A 94 -11.23 13.49 19.44
N ASP A 95 -12.35 13.29 18.74
CA ASP A 95 -13.16 12.07 18.75
C ASP A 95 -12.90 11.24 17.49
N LEU A 96 -12.71 9.93 17.68
CA LEU A 96 -12.68 8.95 16.60
C LEU A 96 -14.07 8.35 16.38
N ASP A 97 -14.50 8.28 15.12
CA ASP A 97 -15.78 7.71 14.71
C ASP A 97 -15.52 6.48 13.81
N PRO A 98 -15.93 5.25 14.19
CA PRO A 98 -15.75 4.06 13.35
C PRO A 98 -16.36 4.18 11.96
N SER A 99 -17.30 5.12 11.74
CA SER A 99 -17.91 5.36 10.42
C SER A 99 -17.23 6.45 9.61
N LYS A 100 -16.22 7.15 10.15
CA LYS A 100 -15.53 8.27 9.51
C LYS A 100 -14.02 8.18 9.72
N PRO A 101 -13.33 7.30 8.98
CA PRO A 101 -11.88 7.19 9.08
C PRO A 101 -11.18 8.46 8.61
N GLU A 102 -10.10 8.84 9.29
CA GLU A 102 -9.28 9.99 8.89
C GLU A 102 -8.64 9.81 7.51
N VAL A 103 -8.39 8.56 7.12
CA VAL A 103 -7.83 8.20 5.82
C VAL A 103 -8.66 7.11 5.13
N LEU A 104 -8.99 7.34 3.85
CA LEU A 104 -9.52 6.33 2.95
C LEU A 104 -8.40 5.84 2.03
N MET A 105 -8.30 4.53 1.85
CA MET A 105 -7.29 3.92 0.98
C MET A 105 -7.94 3.49 -0.33
N PHE A 106 -7.55 4.11 -1.43
CA PHE A 106 -8.01 3.76 -2.77
C PHE A 106 -6.88 3.15 -3.58
N ALA A 107 -7.17 2.15 -4.41
CA ALA A 107 -6.19 1.63 -5.35
C ALA A 107 -6.85 1.30 -6.69
N PRO A 108 -6.13 1.46 -7.81
CA PRO A 108 -6.57 0.89 -9.07
C PRO A 108 -6.65 -0.63 -8.91
N LEU A 109 -7.80 -1.19 -9.24
CA LEU A 109 -8.00 -2.63 -9.40
C LEU A 109 -8.47 -2.82 -10.84
N GLN A 110 -7.60 -3.36 -11.70
CA GLN A 110 -7.86 -3.50 -13.14
C GLN A 110 -8.25 -2.17 -13.81
N GLY A 111 -7.52 -1.10 -13.45
CA GLY A 111 -7.72 0.25 -14.00
C GLY A 111 -8.90 1.03 -13.43
N GLU A 112 -9.68 0.47 -12.51
CA GLU A 112 -10.74 1.21 -11.79
C GLU A 112 -10.30 1.53 -10.35
N LEU A 113 -10.39 2.80 -9.95
CA LEU A 113 -10.03 3.24 -8.60
C LEU A 113 -11.10 2.77 -7.60
N LYS A 114 -10.78 1.78 -6.76
CA LYS A 114 -11.67 1.19 -5.76
C LYS A 114 -11.24 1.54 -4.34
N LEU A 115 -12.21 1.65 -3.44
CA LEU A 115 -11.92 1.75 -2.00
C LEU A 115 -11.45 0.37 -1.49
N VAL A 116 -10.19 0.27 -1.12
CA VAL A 116 -9.54 -1.00 -0.71
C VAL A 116 -9.31 -1.10 0.79
N GLY A 117 -9.40 0.02 1.52
CA GLY A 117 -9.25 0.03 2.96
C GLY A 117 -9.53 1.40 3.58
N ALA A 118 -9.30 1.49 4.88
CA ALA A 118 -9.39 2.71 5.65
C ALA A 118 -8.38 2.70 6.81
N SER A 119 -8.07 3.88 7.32
CA SER A 119 -7.20 4.05 8.49
C SER A 119 -7.77 5.10 9.42
N TRP A 120 -7.71 4.80 10.73
CA TRP A 120 -8.03 5.77 11.77
C TRP A 120 -6.75 6.27 12.40
N ILE A 121 -6.69 7.59 12.59
CA ILE A 121 -5.50 8.28 13.07
C ILE A 121 -5.90 9.17 14.22
N LYS A 122 -5.22 9.01 15.35
CA LYS A 122 -5.34 9.94 16.47
C LYS A 122 -4.00 10.53 16.82
N ARG A 123 -3.96 11.85 16.97
CA ARG A 123 -2.82 12.55 17.55
C ARG A 123 -2.91 12.49 19.07
N GLN A 124 -1.88 11.99 19.71
CA GLN A 124 -1.81 11.93 21.17
C GLN A 124 -0.37 11.81 21.67
N PRO A 125 -0.10 12.21 22.92
CA PRO A 125 1.14 11.89 23.62
C PRO A 125 1.48 10.39 23.54
N LYS A 126 2.77 10.08 23.53
CA LYS A 126 3.26 8.70 23.44
C LYS A 126 2.81 7.85 24.64
N GLU A 127 2.68 8.49 25.79
CA GLU A 127 2.33 7.89 27.07
C GLU A 127 0.84 7.57 27.18
N ASP A 128 -0.02 8.20 26.36
CA ASP A 128 -1.45 7.96 26.40
C ASP A 128 -1.78 6.59 25.81
N PRO A 129 -2.74 5.85 26.40
CA PRO A 129 -3.19 4.56 25.88
C PRO A 129 -3.76 4.74 24.46
N VAL A 130 -3.62 3.71 23.63
CA VAL A 130 -4.22 3.72 22.29
C VAL A 130 -5.76 3.79 22.40
N PRO A 131 -6.47 4.30 21.38
CA PRO A 131 -7.91 4.42 21.42
C PRO A 131 -8.64 3.07 21.47
N ASP A 132 -9.64 3.00 22.33
CA ASP A 132 -10.62 1.90 22.34
C ASP A 132 -11.72 2.17 21.29
N LEU A 133 -11.37 2.02 20.01
CA LEU A 133 -12.30 2.21 18.89
C LEU A 133 -13.10 0.94 18.58
N PHE A 134 -12.46 -0.21 18.77
CA PHE A 134 -13.03 -1.54 18.57
C PHE A 134 -12.66 -2.40 19.77
N ASP A 135 -13.61 -3.22 20.23
CA ASP A 135 -13.55 -3.94 21.51
C ASP A 135 -12.31 -4.83 21.63
N GLY A 136 -11.40 -4.50 22.55
CA GLY A 136 -10.19 -5.30 22.83
C GLY A 136 -9.20 -5.37 21.67
N MET A 137 -9.20 -4.33 20.82
CA MET A 137 -8.37 -4.26 19.62
C MET A 137 -7.22 -3.26 19.77
N GLU A 138 -6.60 -3.19 20.95
CA GLU A 138 -5.44 -2.33 21.19
C GLU A 138 -4.24 -2.74 20.32
N ALA A 139 -4.10 -4.04 20.02
CA ALA A 139 -2.97 -4.61 19.29
C ALA A 139 -2.88 -4.22 17.80
N MET A 140 -3.94 -3.67 17.21
CA MET A 140 -3.94 -3.22 15.81
C MET A 140 -3.53 -1.75 15.64
N TRP A 141 -3.27 -1.04 16.74
CA TRP A 141 -2.70 0.30 16.70
C TRP A 141 -1.17 0.24 16.70
N HIS A 142 -0.54 0.98 15.80
CA HIS A 142 0.90 1.25 15.81
C HIS A 142 1.15 2.75 16.01
N ARG A 143 2.40 3.11 16.35
CA ARG A 143 2.78 4.49 16.68
C ARG A 143 3.79 5.04 15.69
N HIS A 144 3.59 6.30 15.31
CA HIS A 144 4.62 7.12 14.68
C HIS A 144 5.02 8.22 15.67
N ASP A 145 6.24 8.09 16.18
CA ASP A 145 6.80 9.02 17.16
C ASP A 145 7.18 10.38 16.52
N ALA A 146 7.70 11.31 17.32
CA ALA A 146 8.06 12.66 16.88
C ALA A 146 9.14 12.70 15.78
N GLU A 147 9.99 11.69 15.75
CA GLU A 147 11.07 11.53 14.80
C GLU A 147 10.62 10.89 13.49
N ASP A 148 9.43 10.29 13.46
CA ASP A 148 8.89 9.60 12.30
C ASP A 148 8.62 10.62 11.17
N PRO A 149 9.13 10.37 9.95
CA PRO A 149 8.88 11.22 8.78
C PRO A 149 7.40 11.49 8.51
N LEU A 150 6.51 10.51 8.72
CA LEU A 150 5.07 10.67 8.55
C LEU A 150 4.48 11.65 9.57
N ASN A 151 4.83 11.50 10.85
CA ASN A 151 4.35 12.43 11.89
C ASN A 151 4.87 13.86 11.64
N ARG A 152 6.12 14.00 11.19
CA ARG A 152 6.68 15.30 10.79
C ARG A 152 5.95 15.91 9.59
N ALA A 153 5.69 15.13 8.55
CA ALA A 153 4.97 15.60 7.37
C ALA A 153 3.55 16.08 7.72
N LEU A 154 2.83 15.33 8.56
CA LEU A 154 1.51 15.73 9.04
C LEU A 154 1.55 17.00 9.91
N ALA A 155 2.60 17.17 10.71
CA ALA A 155 2.80 18.39 11.50
C ALA A 155 3.15 19.63 10.64
N ASP A 156 3.90 19.45 9.55
CA ASP A 156 4.31 20.53 8.64
C ASP A 156 3.15 21.08 7.79
N VAL A 157 2.25 20.22 7.31
CA VAL A 157 1.03 20.64 6.60
C VAL A 157 0.18 21.54 7.50
N ALA A 158 0.05 21.22 8.79
CA ALA A 158 -0.71 22.03 9.74
C ALA A 158 -0.13 23.45 9.95
N ARG A 159 1.20 23.62 9.84
CA ARG A 159 1.88 24.92 9.99
C ARG A 159 1.64 25.87 8.83
N THR A 160 1.64 25.38 7.61
CA THR A 160 1.60 26.21 6.39
C THR A 160 0.21 26.79 6.12
N GLU A 161 -0.84 26.15 6.61
CA GLU A 161 -2.24 26.54 6.35
C GLU A 161 -2.89 27.32 7.51
N GLY A 162 -2.08 27.90 8.42
CA GLY A 162 -2.58 28.78 9.49
C GLY A 162 -3.43 28.09 10.56
N GLY A 163 -3.34 26.76 10.67
CA GLY A 163 -3.99 25.99 11.72
C GLY A 163 -3.34 26.22 13.11
N PRO A 164 -3.90 25.63 14.18
CA PRO A 164 -3.27 25.63 15.50
C PRO A 164 -1.81 25.17 15.39
N ARG A 165 -0.91 25.77 16.18
CA ARG A 165 0.52 25.39 16.18
C ARG A 165 0.66 23.94 16.64
N ARG A 166 0.76 23.01 15.69
CA ARG A 166 1.05 21.60 15.97
C ARG A 166 2.55 21.39 16.05
N THR A 167 2.99 20.70 17.09
CA THR A 167 4.37 20.24 17.21
C THR A 167 4.39 18.76 16.86
N SER A 168 5.49 18.29 16.29
CA SER A 168 5.75 16.85 16.17
C SER A 168 5.93 16.18 17.53
N ALA A 169 5.94 16.94 18.64
CA ALA A 169 6.10 16.41 19.98
C ALA A 169 4.97 15.46 20.37
N ASP A 170 3.76 15.68 19.85
CA ASP A 170 2.70 14.69 19.91
C ASP A 170 2.91 13.66 18.79
N GLY A 171 3.01 12.39 19.17
CA GLY A 171 2.99 11.28 18.23
C GLY A 171 1.63 11.13 17.56
N ILE A 172 1.55 10.21 16.60
CA ILE A 172 0.26 9.67 16.14
C ILE A 172 0.18 8.19 16.44
N VAL A 173 -1.02 7.75 16.76
CA VAL A 173 -1.41 6.34 16.73
C VAL A 173 -2.26 6.12 15.48
N MET A 174 -2.02 5.02 14.80
CA MET A 174 -2.71 4.68 13.57
C MET A 174 -3.07 3.21 13.55
N ASN A 175 -4.22 2.88 12.94
CA ASN A 175 -4.54 1.51 12.55
C ASN A 175 -4.94 1.46 11.07
N HIS A 176 -4.60 0.37 10.40
CA HIS A 176 -5.03 0.11 9.02
C HIS A 176 -6.07 -1.01 9.03
N LEU A 177 -7.11 -0.88 8.19
CA LEU A 177 -8.08 -1.95 7.96
C LEU A 177 -8.31 -2.13 6.46
N TRP A 178 -7.90 -3.29 5.95
CA TRP A 178 -8.17 -3.72 4.59
C TRP A 178 -9.62 -4.18 4.42
N PHE A 179 -10.24 -3.74 3.33
CA PHE A 179 -11.57 -4.19 2.88
C PHE A 179 -11.48 -5.27 1.80
N ILE A 180 -10.27 -5.53 1.33
CA ILE A 180 -9.90 -6.61 0.42
C ILE A 180 -9.00 -7.62 1.15
N PRO A 181 -8.80 -8.83 0.61
CA PRO A 181 -7.82 -9.77 1.15
C PRO A 181 -6.40 -9.17 1.20
N ALA A 182 -5.64 -9.51 2.24
CA ALA A 182 -4.26 -9.09 2.43
C ALA A 182 -3.45 -10.25 3.02
N GLN A 183 -2.16 -10.37 2.64
CA GLN A 183 -1.40 -11.61 2.87
C GLN A 183 -1.19 -11.95 4.36
N ASP A 184 -1.01 -10.94 5.20
CA ASP A 184 -0.78 -11.10 6.64
C ASP A 184 -2.02 -10.73 7.47
N GLY A 185 -3.20 -10.76 6.85
CA GLY A 185 -4.48 -10.43 7.47
C GLY A 185 -4.90 -8.96 7.30
N GLU A 186 -6.13 -8.65 7.70
CA GLU A 186 -6.78 -7.37 7.38
C GLU A 186 -6.19 -6.14 8.09
N PHE A 187 -5.27 -6.32 9.03
CA PHE A 187 -4.59 -5.25 9.78
C PHE A 187 -3.12 -5.07 9.39
N THR A 188 -2.63 -5.81 8.38
CA THR A 188 -1.24 -5.62 7.92
C THR A 188 -1.02 -4.19 7.43
N GLY A 189 0.15 -3.60 7.71
CA GLY A 189 0.47 -2.26 7.24
C GLY A 189 0.60 -2.21 5.71
N HIS A 190 1.16 -3.26 5.11
CA HIS A 190 1.36 -3.35 3.67
C HIS A 190 0.69 -4.61 3.10
N ASN A 191 -0.12 -4.43 2.06
CA ASN A 191 -0.71 -5.51 1.29
C ASN A 191 0.12 -5.76 0.02
N HIS A 192 1.03 -6.73 0.08
CA HIS A 192 1.86 -7.17 -1.04
C HIS A 192 1.06 -7.87 -2.14
N TRP A 193 -0.19 -8.29 -1.88
CA TRP A 193 -1.06 -8.75 -2.96
C TRP A 193 -1.67 -7.60 -3.78
N LEU A 194 -1.64 -6.36 -3.28
CA LEU A 194 -2.29 -5.23 -3.95
C LEU A 194 -1.75 -4.98 -5.38
N PRO A 195 -0.43 -4.97 -5.64
CA PRO A 195 0.09 -4.80 -7.01
C PRO A 195 -0.34 -5.90 -7.99
N PHE A 196 -0.52 -7.13 -7.51
CA PHE A 196 -1.05 -8.23 -8.33
C PHE A 196 -2.53 -7.98 -8.67
N MET A 197 -3.33 -7.57 -7.69
CA MET A 197 -4.75 -7.27 -7.90
C MET A 197 -4.96 -6.07 -8.84
N ASP A 198 -4.12 -5.05 -8.71
CA ASP A 198 -4.08 -3.88 -9.59
C ASP A 198 -3.84 -4.30 -11.05
N ALA A 199 -2.81 -5.11 -11.28
CA ALA A 199 -2.47 -5.67 -12.59
C ALA A 199 -3.47 -6.72 -13.10
N GLY A 200 -4.51 -7.06 -12.33
CA GLY A 200 -5.48 -8.11 -12.69
C GLY A 200 -4.88 -9.52 -12.70
N LEU A 201 -3.74 -9.70 -12.03
CA LEU A 201 -3.03 -10.96 -11.92
C LEU A 201 -3.61 -11.80 -10.78
N PRO A 202 -3.57 -13.14 -10.89
CA PRO A 202 -3.90 -13.99 -9.75
C PRO A 202 -2.89 -13.73 -8.62
N ILE A 203 -3.36 -13.77 -7.37
CA ILE A 203 -2.47 -13.63 -6.22
C ILE A 203 -1.56 -14.87 -6.09
N PRO A 204 -0.29 -14.70 -5.69
CA PRO A 204 0.59 -15.82 -5.38
C PRO A 204 0.00 -16.70 -4.26
N PRO A 205 0.28 -18.02 -4.26
CA PRO A 205 -0.17 -18.90 -3.19
C PRO A 205 0.50 -18.54 -1.86
N ASP A 206 -0.15 -18.83 -0.72
CA ASP A 206 0.32 -18.49 0.64
C ASP A 206 1.75 -18.99 0.98
N SER A 207 2.26 -19.98 0.24
CA SER A 207 3.64 -20.45 0.38
C SER A 207 4.69 -19.42 -0.09
N VAL A 208 4.29 -18.47 -0.94
CA VAL A 208 5.12 -17.36 -1.41
C VAL A 208 4.92 -16.18 -0.46
N LYS A 209 5.94 -15.89 0.36
CA LYS A 209 5.88 -14.90 1.43
C LYS A 209 7.23 -14.23 1.69
N GLY A 210 7.23 -13.23 2.56
CA GLY A 210 8.44 -12.53 2.99
C GLY A 210 9.09 -11.74 1.87
N GLU A 211 10.42 -11.71 1.85
CA GLU A 211 11.20 -10.86 0.93
C GLU A 211 10.90 -11.13 -0.54
N LEU A 212 10.73 -12.39 -0.95
CA LEU A 212 10.37 -12.74 -2.33
C LEU A 212 9.06 -12.09 -2.77
N LEU A 213 8.01 -12.22 -1.95
CA LEU A 213 6.71 -11.62 -2.23
C LEU A 213 6.80 -10.09 -2.23
N GLY A 214 7.48 -9.51 -1.23
CA GLY A 214 7.64 -8.08 -1.11
C GLY A 214 8.37 -7.45 -2.31
N GLN A 215 9.48 -8.05 -2.74
CA GLN A 215 10.25 -7.56 -3.89
C GLN A 215 9.46 -7.68 -5.19
N ALA A 216 8.80 -8.81 -5.45
CA ALA A 216 7.97 -8.98 -6.64
C ALA A 216 6.76 -8.03 -6.64
N ALA A 217 6.13 -7.79 -5.48
CA ALA A 217 5.06 -6.81 -5.35
C ALA A 217 5.55 -5.39 -5.67
N LEU A 218 6.73 -5.00 -5.19
CA LEU A 218 7.31 -3.70 -5.50
C LEU A 218 7.72 -3.59 -6.97
N ALA A 219 8.23 -4.66 -7.58
CA ALA A 219 8.51 -4.74 -9.01
C ALA A 219 7.25 -4.49 -9.85
N LEU A 220 6.13 -5.16 -9.54
CA LEU A 220 4.85 -4.90 -10.21
C LEU A 220 4.33 -3.50 -9.93
N GLY A 221 4.53 -2.98 -8.72
CA GLY A 221 4.20 -1.60 -8.36
C GLY A 221 4.86 -0.55 -9.25
N GLU A 222 6.12 -0.77 -9.62
CA GLU A 222 6.87 0.07 -10.57
C GLU A 222 6.23 0.08 -11.95
N VAL A 223 5.81 -1.09 -12.45
CA VAL A 223 5.19 -1.24 -13.77
C VAL A 223 3.79 -0.64 -13.81
N ASN A 224 3.03 -0.79 -12.73
CA ASN A 224 1.66 -0.24 -12.64
C ASN A 224 1.63 1.29 -12.49
N GLY A 225 2.77 1.94 -12.23
CA GLY A 225 2.85 3.38 -11.96
C GLY A 225 2.37 3.76 -10.55
N SER A 226 2.21 2.78 -9.66
CA SER A 226 1.79 2.97 -8.27
C SER A 226 3.00 3.31 -7.40
N ALA A 227 3.55 4.52 -7.47
CA ALA A 227 4.64 4.90 -6.55
C ALA A 227 4.77 6.40 -6.24
N PHE A 228 4.32 6.79 -5.04
CA PHE A 228 4.57 8.07 -4.35
C PHE A 228 6.04 8.37 -4.24
N ILE A 229 6.76 7.30 -3.94
CA ILE A 229 8.17 7.33 -3.66
C ILE A 229 8.92 7.45 -4.97
N VAL A 230 8.47 6.73 -6.01
CA VAL A 230 9.22 6.60 -7.25
C VAL A 230 8.88 7.67 -8.26
N THR A 231 7.63 8.17 -8.37
CA THR A 231 7.31 9.19 -9.40
C THR A 231 8.12 10.47 -9.16
N GLY A 232 8.18 10.94 -7.91
CA GLY A 232 8.99 12.11 -7.54
C GLY A 232 10.50 11.87 -7.59
N THR A 233 10.97 10.63 -7.40
CA THR A 233 12.41 10.31 -7.49
C THR A 233 12.88 9.95 -8.88
N TYR A 234 12.04 9.33 -9.69
CA TYR A 234 12.26 9.03 -11.09
C TYR A 234 12.41 10.32 -11.89
N ASP A 235 11.51 11.30 -11.67
CA ASP A 235 11.64 12.64 -12.26
C ASP A 235 12.93 13.36 -11.83
N ALA A 236 13.50 12.98 -10.68
CA ALA A 236 14.76 13.52 -10.19
C ALA A 236 16.01 12.76 -10.71
N LEU A 237 15.85 11.62 -11.38
CA LEU A 237 16.94 10.88 -11.99
C LEU A 237 17.46 11.63 -13.24
N PRO A 238 18.76 11.52 -13.56
CA PRO A 238 19.26 11.89 -14.88
C PRO A 238 18.57 11.07 -15.98
N LYS A 239 18.40 11.66 -17.17
CA LYS A 239 17.70 11.01 -18.29
C LYS A 239 18.24 9.62 -18.65
N ALA A 240 19.57 9.42 -18.58
CA ALA A 240 20.17 8.11 -18.84
C ALA A 240 19.73 7.06 -17.80
N ALA A 241 19.66 7.44 -16.53
CA ALA A 241 19.18 6.56 -15.47
C ALA A 241 17.67 6.30 -15.56
N GLN A 242 16.88 7.26 -16.03
CA GLN A 242 15.47 7.05 -16.36
C GLN A 242 15.31 5.98 -17.45
N GLU A 243 16.13 6.04 -18.50
CA GLU A 243 16.15 5.05 -19.58
C GLU A 243 16.53 3.65 -19.06
N GLU A 244 17.54 3.54 -18.19
CA GLU A 244 17.89 2.27 -17.52
C GLU A 244 16.71 1.71 -16.69
N VAL A 245 16.00 2.56 -15.93
CA VAL A 245 14.82 2.14 -15.16
C VAL A 245 13.67 1.71 -16.07
N ASP A 246 13.44 2.39 -17.19
CA ASP A 246 12.39 2.03 -18.15
C ASP A 246 12.68 0.69 -18.86
N GLU A 247 13.96 0.40 -19.14
CA GLU A 247 14.39 -0.90 -19.63
C GLU A 247 14.08 -2.00 -18.60
N LEU A 248 14.45 -1.81 -17.33
CA LEU A 248 14.15 -2.78 -16.26
C LEU A 248 12.65 -2.97 -16.04
N ARG A 249 11.84 -1.91 -16.14
CA ARG A 249 10.36 -2.02 -16.11
C ARG A 249 9.83 -2.86 -17.26
N SER A 250 10.39 -2.70 -18.46
CA SER A 250 10.01 -3.48 -19.63
C SER A 250 10.35 -4.97 -19.45
N GLU A 251 11.47 -5.29 -18.81
CA GLU A 251 11.84 -6.67 -18.46
C GLU A 251 10.87 -7.27 -17.42
N ILE A 252 10.46 -6.50 -16.40
CA ILE A 252 9.45 -6.95 -15.42
C ILE A 252 8.10 -7.22 -16.13
N GLU A 253 7.66 -6.33 -17.03
CA GLU A 253 6.43 -6.51 -17.80
C GLU A 253 6.50 -7.76 -18.69
N ALA A 254 7.66 -8.05 -19.28
CA ALA A 254 7.87 -9.24 -20.12
C ALA A 254 7.74 -10.56 -19.35
N LEU A 255 7.91 -10.57 -18.03
CA LEU A 255 7.75 -11.75 -17.17
C LEU A 255 6.29 -12.06 -16.80
N VAL A 256 5.36 -11.13 -17.02
CA VAL A 256 3.94 -11.31 -16.65
C VAL A 256 3.28 -12.52 -17.33
N PRO A 257 3.47 -12.78 -18.64
CA PRO A 257 2.92 -13.98 -19.27
C PRO A 257 3.42 -15.30 -18.65
N ASP A 258 4.69 -15.36 -18.24
CA ASP A 258 5.27 -16.56 -17.63
C ASP A 258 4.75 -16.78 -16.20
N TYR A 259 4.54 -15.70 -15.45
CA TYR A 259 3.83 -15.76 -14.18
C TYR A 259 2.41 -16.32 -14.34
N LEU A 260 1.66 -15.82 -15.33
CA LEU A 260 0.30 -16.31 -15.61
C LEU A 260 0.30 -17.79 -16.04
N ALA A 261 1.20 -18.18 -16.92
CA ALA A 261 1.30 -19.57 -17.40
C ALA A 261 1.66 -20.53 -16.26
N SER A 262 2.63 -20.17 -15.41
CA SER A 262 3.02 -20.98 -14.25
C SER A 262 1.91 -21.08 -13.21
N HIS A 263 1.15 -20.00 -12.97
CA HIS A 263 -0.02 -20.01 -12.09
C HIS A 263 -1.13 -20.95 -12.62
N GLN A 264 -1.46 -20.84 -13.90
CA GLN A 264 -2.47 -21.70 -14.55
C GLN A 264 -2.07 -23.19 -14.54
N ALA A 265 -0.78 -23.48 -14.63
CA ALA A 265 -0.25 -24.84 -14.59
C ALA A 265 -0.07 -25.40 -13.16
N ASP A 266 -0.28 -24.60 -12.11
CA ASP A 266 0.14 -24.88 -10.71
C ASP A 266 1.64 -25.27 -10.64
N ASP A 267 2.47 -24.71 -11.53
CA ASP A 267 3.92 -24.90 -11.54
C ASP A 267 4.58 -23.93 -10.58
N ARG A 268 4.61 -24.33 -9.31
CA ARG A 268 5.16 -23.51 -8.22
C ARG A 268 6.64 -23.21 -8.39
N SER A 269 7.42 -24.13 -8.97
CA SER A 269 8.85 -23.91 -9.20
C SER A 269 9.10 -22.78 -10.18
N THR A 270 8.40 -22.81 -11.33
CA THR A 270 8.51 -21.77 -12.33
C THR A 270 7.98 -20.45 -11.80
N MET A 271 6.85 -20.46 -11.09
CA MET A 271 6.29 -19.25 -10.48
C MET A 271 7.27 -18.57 -9.51
N VAL A 272 7.89 -19.34 -8.60
CA VAL A 272 8.90 -18.81 -7.68
C VAL A 272 10.11 -18.25 -8.42
N ALA A 273 10.54 -18.90 -9.51
CA ALA A 273 11.65 -18.40 -10.33
C ALA A 273 11.30 -17.06 -10.99
N VAL A 274 10.12 -16.95 -11.61
CA VAL A 274 9.63 -15.71 -12.24
C VAL A 274 9.51 -14.57 -11.23
N LEU A 275 8.93 -14.83 -10.06
CA LEU A 275 8.83 -13.83 -9.00
C LEU A 275 10.21 -13.39 -8.47
N GLY A 276 11.16 -14.33 -8.39
CA GLY A 276 12.54 -14.03 -8.03
C GLY A 276 13.23 -13.12 -9.05
N GLU A 277 12.97 -13.35 -10.34
CA GLU A 277 13.50 -12.52 -11.42
C GLU A 277 12.89 -11.10 -11.42
N MET A 278 11.57 -10.98 -11.21
CA MET A 278 10.92 -9.69 -10.98
C MET A 278 11.57 -8.93 -9.80
N GLY A 279 11.81 -9.62 -8.68
CA GLY A 279 12.45 -9.04 -7.51
C GLY A 279 13.91 -8.62 -7.75
N ALA A 280 14.64 -9.34 -8.60
CA ALA A 280 15.99 -8.98 -9.01
C ALA A 280 16.01 -7.68 -9.82
N PHE A 281 15.14 -7.52 -10.82
CA PHE A 281 15.03 -6.27 -11.58
C PHE A 281 14.64 -5.08 -10.70
N TRP A 282 13.74 -5.28 -9.73
CA TRP A 282 13.43 -4.23 -8.76
C TRP A 282 14.64 -3.85 -7.89
N THR A 283 15.47 -4.82 -7.51
CA THR A 283 16.72 -4.56 -6.78
C THR A 283 17.68 -3.71 -7.62
N ASP A 284 17.75 -3.94 -8.92
CA ASP A 284 18.56 -3.13 -9.84
C ASP A 284 18.00 -1.69 -9.97
N ILE A 285 16.67 -1.52 -10.05
CA ILE A 285 16.02 -0.20 -10.01
C ILE A 285 16.39 0.55 -8.73
N ARG A 286 16.35 -0.14 -7.58
CA ARG A 286 16.78 0.43 -6.29
C ARG A 286 18.26 0.83 -6.31
N ALA A 287 19.13 0.02 -6.91
CA ALA A 287 20.55 0.35 -7.04
C ALA A 287 20.78 1.60 -7.89
N ILE A 288 20.02 1.79 -8.97
CA ILE A 288 20.06 3.03 -9.78
C ILE A 288 19.64 4.23 -8.93
N HIS A 289 18.53 4.12 -8.18
CA HIS A 289 18.10 5.19 -7.28
C HIS A 289 19.19 5.58 -6.27
N SER A 290 19.82 4.60 -5.61
CA SER A 290 20.87 4.86 -4.63
C SER A 290 22.16 5.44 -5.25
N ARG A 291 22.44 5.11 -6.52
CA ARG A 291 23.60 5.62 -7.26
C ARG A 291 23.42 7.07 -7.71
N GLU A 292 22.22 7.42 -8.18
CA GLU A 292 21.97 8.66 -8.93
C GLU A 292 21.35 9.79 -8.08
N LEU A 293 20.69 9.44 -6.98
CA LEU A 293 20.06 10.44 -6.11
C LEU A 293 21.05 10.99 -5.07
N SER A 294 20.70 12.15 -4.49
CA SER A 294 21.48 12.67 -3.36
C SER A 294 21.46 11.69 -2.18
N PRO A 295 22.50 11.66 -1.34
CA PRO A 295 22.56 10.77 -0.19
C PRO A 295 21.33 10.87 0.73
N GLU A 296 20.76 12.06 0.90
CA GLU A 296 19.56 12.28 1.70
C GLU A 296 18.32 11.63 1.08
N ARG A 297 18.15 11.75 -0.25
CA ARG A 297 17.04 11.14 -0.98
C ARG A 297 17.17 9.63 -1.04
N ALA A 298 18.37 9.12 -1.34
CA ALA A 298 18.65 7.69 -1.33
C ALA A 298 18.36 7.06 0.05
N LYS A 299 18.74 7.74 1.14
CA LYS A 299 18.43 7.28 2.50
C LYS A 299 16.93 7.25 2.80
N LEU A 300 16.18 8.28 2.38
CA LEU A 300 14.72 8.30 2.53
C LEU A 300 14.06 7.15 1.76
N LEU A 301 14.52 6.90 0.53
CA LEU A 301 14.07 5.77 -0.28
C LEU A 301 14.36 4.43 0.40
N ASP A 302 15.58 4.23 0.90
CA ASP A 302 15.97 2.98 1.55
C ASP A 302 15.12 2.66 2.78
N VAL A 303 14.81 3.67 3.61
CA VAL A 303 13.90 3.51 4.76
C VAL A 303 12.52 3.08 4.29
N ALA A 304 12.00 3.75 3.26
CA ALA A 304 10.66 3.46 2.79
C ALA A 304 10.55 2.11 2.08
N TYR A 305 11.55 1.73 1.27
CA TYR A 305 11.64 0.39 0.70
C TYR A 305 11.76 -0.69 1.79
N GLY A 306 12.54 -0.44 2.85
CA GLY A 306 12.63 -1.34 3.99
C GLY A 306 11.30 -1.57 4.70
N ASN A 307 10.54 -0.49 4.96
CA ASN A 307 9.21 -0.59 5.54
C ASN A 307 8.26 -1.39 4.64
N MET A 308 8.23 -1.07 3.34
CA MET A 308 7.38 -1.78 2.39
C MET A 308 7.73 -3.25 2.24
N LEU A 309 9.02 -3.63 2.24
CA LEU A 309 9.47 -5.03 2.13
C LEU A 309 9.16 -5.85 3.38
N SER A 310 9.37 -5.28 4.56
CA SER A 310 9.20 -5.98 5.82
C SER A 310 7.73 -6.24 6.18
N GLY A 311 6.79 -5.56 5.52
CA GLY A 311 5.38 -5.60 5.89
C GLY A 311 5.08 -4.86 7.21
N HIS A 312 6.11 -4.26 7.83
CA HIS A 312 6.02 -3.61 9.13
C HIS A 312 6.17 -2.10 8.98
N GLU A 313 5.10 -1.38 9.28
CA GLU A 313 5.22 -0.01 9.79
C GLU A 313 5.53 -0.16 11.28
N HIS A 314 6.79 0.05 11.68
CA HIS A 314 7.28 0.14 13.07
C HIS A 314 6.40 -0.57 14.12
N SER A 315 6.78 -1.80 14.48
CA SER A 315 6.09 -2.64 15.47
C SER A 315 5.62 -1.90 16.74
N PRO A 316 4.50 -2.33 17.35
CA PRO A 316 3.99 -1.77 18.60
C PRO A 316 5.09 -1.79 19.67
N GLY A 317 5.15 -0.69 20.43
CA GLY A 317 6.15 -0.42 21.44
C GLY A 317 6.59 -1.66 22.20
N GLY A 318 7.80 -2.12 21.88
CA GLY A 318 8.57 -2.92 22.82
C GLY A 318 8.78 -2.05 24.05
N HIS A 319 8.00 -2.28 25.10
CA HIS A 319 8.41 -1.89 26.42
C HIS A 319 9.72 -2.65 26.73
N PRO A 320 10.75 -2.00 27.29
CA PRO A 320 11.86 -2.70 27.91
C PRO A 320 11.40 -3.60 29.05
#